data_AF-A0A2W4NXF3-F1
#
_entry.id   AF-A0A2W4NXF3-F1
#
_cell.length_a   1.000
_cell.length_b   1.000
_cell.length_c   1.000
_cell.angle_alpha   90.00
_cell.angle_beta   90.00
_cell.angle_gamma   90.00
#
_symmetry.space_group_name_H-M   'P 1'
#
loop_
_entity.id
_entity.type
_entity.pdbx_description
1 polymer ?
#
loop_
_entity_poly.entity_id
_entity_poly.type
_entity_poly.pdbx_seq_one_letter_code
_entity_poly.pdbx_strand_id
1 'polypeptide(L)'
;YCNFDSLDCAAFHDEAIDELVARVRDGAIALTYVPLFGQIGNSQGAARAAMCAAEQNAFWPLHDAFYQWRQMYGEVQAFTNNRIVSGIAQLDINRARYDGCISSGAPDAVLQEAATDARGLVNFTTTPAVTVNGVVLVNDSNVQLTTASEILAALDEAIASRAAPAAPTEEAGMEQPEAAEAPEVTETPVEPTAEATAEA
;
A
#
# COMPACT_ATOMS: atom_id res chain seq x y z
N TYR A 1 2.20 4.32 -5.57
CA TYR A 1 1.46 4.95 -6.69
C TYR A 1 2.41 5.81 -7.50
N CYS A 2 2.55 5.54 -8.78
CA CYS A 2 3.43 6.32 -9.67
C CYS A 2 2.99 6.28 -11.13
N ASN A 3 3.50 7.23 -11.91
CA ASN A 3 3.27 7.37 -13.34
C ASN A 3 4.62 7.39 -14.06
N PHE A 4 4.74 6.69 -15.18
CA PHE A 4 6.01 6.63 -15.93
C PHE A 4 6.42 7.96 -16.58
N ASP A 5 5.51 8.92 -16.75
CA ASP A 5 5.80 10.25 -17.28
C ASP A 5 6.28 11.25 -16.20
N SER A 6 6.11 10.95 -14.92
CA SER A 6 6.46 11.86 -13.81
C SER A 6 7.98 11.95 -13.56
N LEU A 7 8.50 13.17 -13.39
CA LEU A 7 9.89 13.41 -13.00
C LEU A 7 10.19 12.89 -11.60
N ASP A 8 9.29 13.16 -10.66
CA ASP A 8 9.50 12.79 -9.26
C ASP A 8 9.42 11.26 -9.09
N CYS A 9 8.57 10.58 -9.86
CA CYS A 9 8.55 9.11 -9.86
C CYS A 9 9.82 8.50 -10.47
N ALA A 10 10.41 9.14 -11.48
CA ALA A 10 11.67 8.70 -12.04
C ALA A 10 12.83 8.91 -11.06
N ALA A 11 12.88 10.08 -10.39
CA ALA A 11 13.86 10.33 -9.33
C ALA A 11 13.70 9.33 -8.18
N PHE A 12 12.47 9.10 -7.72
CA PHE A 12 12.18 8.11 -6.69
C PHE A 12 12.59 6.69 -7.10
N HIS A 13 12.34 6.29 -8.35
CA HIS A 13 12.82 5.02 -8.88
C HIS A 13 14.34 4.92 -8.77
N ASP A 14 15.05 5.90 -9.33
CA ASP A 14 16.52 5.88 -9.42
C ASP A 14 17.19 5.88 -8.04
N GLU A 15 16.58 6.55 -7.06
CA GLU A 15 17.14 6.72 -5.72
C GLU A 15 16.70 5.64 -4.72
N ALA A 16 15.50 5.05 -4.86
CA ALA A 16 14.93 4.17 -3.84
C ALA A 16 14.78 2.70 -4.25
N ILE A 17 14.75 2.36 -5.54
CA ILE A 17 14.31 1.02 -5.96
C ILE A 17 15.20 -0.11 -5.42
N ASP A 18 16.53 0.08 -5.42
CA ASP A 18 17.47 -0.93 -4.93
C ASP A 18 17.28 -1.21 -3.43
N GLU A 19 17.05 -0.16 -2.65
CA GLU A 19 16.79 -0.22 -1.23
C GLU A 19 15.45 -0.88 -0.89
N LEU A 20 14.42 -0.62 -1.69
CA LEU A 20 13.12 -1.28 -1.57
C LEU A 20 13.23 -2.77 -1.94
N VAL A 21 13.96 -3.10 -3.01
CA VAL A 21 14.19 -4.49 -3.43
C VAL A 21 14.97 -5.26 -2.36
N ALA A 22 15.95 -4.65 -1.71
CA ALA A 22 16.65 -5.27 -0.59
C ALA A 22 15.67 -5.63 0.55
N ARG A 23 14.81 -4.68 0.96
CA ARG A 23 13.78 -4.91 2.00
C ARG A 23 12.76 -5.98 1.60
N VAL A 24 12.41 -6.09 0.31
CA VAL A 24 11.56 -7.18 -0.20
C VAL A 24 12.27 -8.52 -0.08
N ARG A 25 13.56 -8.60 -0.47
CA ARG A 25 14.36 -9.84 -0.38
C ARG A 25 14.55 -10.32 1.06
N ASP A 26 14.69 -9.38 1.98
CA ASP A 26 14.80 -9.66 3.42
C ASP A 26 13.45 -10.03 4.05
N GLY A 27 12.35 -9.93 3.30
CA GLY A 27 11.00 -10.22 3.79
C GLY A 27 10.44 -9.15 4.73
N ALA A 28 11.07 -7.97 4.81
CA ALA A 28 10.63 -6.87 5.66
C ALA A 28 9.35 -6.21 5.13
N ILE A 29 9.18 -6.17 3.81
CA ILE A 29 8.02 -5.55 3.14
C ILE A 29 7.52 -6.40 1.97
N ALA A 30 6.25 -6.23 1.64
CA ALA A 30 5.73 -6.55 0.31
C ALA A 30 5.59 -5.24 -0.47
N LEU A 31 6.20 -5.15 -1.65
CA LEU A 31 6.13 -3.96 -2.49
C LEU A 31 5.07 -4.14 -3.58
N THR A 32 4.11 -3.22 -3.63
CA THR A 32 3.11 -3.14 -4.71
C THR A 32 3.32 -1.84 -5.48
N TYR A 33 3.60 -1.95 -6.79
CA TYR A 33 3.53 -0.80 -7.68
C TYR A 33 2.10 -0.62 -8.16
N VAL A 34 1.52 0.55 -7.88
CA VAL A 34 0.19 0.92 -8.38
C VAL A 34 0.37 1.92 -9.53
N PRO A 35 0.13 1.51 -10.80
CA PRO A 35 0.32 2.38 -11.94
C PRO A 35 -0.80 3.41 -12.04
N LEU A 36 -0.38 4.66 -12.17
CA LEU A 36 -1.20 5.79 -12.61
C LEU A 36 -0.67 6.26 -13.96
N PHE A 37 -1.42 7.14 -14.64
CA PHE A 37 -0.97 7.75 -15.88
C PHE A 37 -1.28 9.25 -15.90
N GLY A 38 -0.33 10.03 -16.41
CA GLY A 38 -0.50 11.46 -16.61
C GLY A 38 -1.06 11.79 -18.00
N GLN A 39 -0.98 13.06 -18.38
CA GLN A 39 -1.49 13.56 -19.66
C GLN A 39 -0.36 13.82 -20.68
N ILE A 40 0.89 13.50 -20.33
CA ILE A 40 2.04 13.81 -21.16
C ILE A 40 2.43 12.60 -22.00
N GLY A 41 2.61 12.83 -23.30
CA GLY A 41 2.93 11.77 -24.25
C GLY A 41 1.87 10.66 -24.23
N ASN A 42 2.33 9.42 -24.17
CA ASN A 42 1.48 8.23 -24.12
C ASN A 42 1.68 7.47 -22.80
N SER A 43 1.54 8.20 -21.69
CA SER A 43 1.64 7.65 -20.33
C SER A 43 0.65 6.50 -20.09
N GLN A 44 -0.60 6.63 -20.56
CA GLN A 44 -1.59 5.55 -20.46
C GLN A 44 -1.15 4.30 -21.22
N GLY A 45 -0.60 4.45 -22.43
CA GLY A 45 -0.09 3.31 -23.20
C GLY A 45 1.06 2.59 -22.49
N ALA A 46 1.97 3.34 -21.85
CA ALA A 46 3.04 2.76 -21.03
C ALA A 46 2.45 2.00 -19.82
N ALA A 47 1.52 2.61 -19.08
CA ALA A 47 0.88 1.97 -17.94
C ALA A 47 0.15 0.67 -18.33
N ARG A 48 -0.60 0.67 -19.45
CA ARG A 48 -1.24 -0.53 -20.00
C ARG A 48 -0.23 -1.60 -20.38
N ALA A 49 0.88 -1.21 -21.02
CA ALA A 49 1.93 -2.12 -21.41
C ALA A 49 2.60 -2.81 -20.21
N ALA A 50 2.86 -2.06 -19.14
CA ALA A 50 3.39 -2.59 -17.90
C ALA A 50 2.43 -3.61 -17.26
N MET A 51 1.13 -3.30 -17.20
CA MET A 51 0.11 -4.21 -16.69
C MET A 51 0.05 -5.54 -17.47
N CYS A 52 0.05 -5.48 -18.81
CA CYS A 52 0.03 -6.70 -19.62
C CYS A 52 1.35 -7.49 -19.56
N ALA A 53 2.48 -6.84 -19.31
CA ALA A 53 3.74 -7.52 -19.04
C ALA A 53 3.72 -8.22 -17.65
N ALA A 54 2.99 -7.65 -16.68
CA ALA A 54 2.86 -8.21 -15.34
C ALA A 54 2.17 -9.58 -15.33
N GLU A 55 1.20 -9.81 -16.22
CA GLU A 55 0.54 -11.13 -16.38
C GLU A 55 1.51 -12.27 -16.73
N GLN A 56 2.74 -11.92 -17.14
CA GLN A 56 3.77 -12.84 -17.60
C GLN A 56 5.09 -12.65 -16.85
N ASN A 57 5.05 -12.11 -15.61
CA ASN A 57 6.21 -11.88 -14.74
C ASN A 57 7.27 -10.92 -15.32
N ALA A 58 6.91 -10.09 -16.29
CA ALA A 58 7.82 -9.18 -16.97
C ALA A 58 7.60 -7.70 -16.59
N PHE A 59 6.88 -7.45 -15.49
CA PHE A 59 6.60 -6.09 -15.00
C PHE A 59 7.87 -5.32 -14.66
N TRP A 60 8.67 -5.82 -13.72
CA TRP A 60 9.83 -5.10 -13.17
C TRP A 60 10.88 -4.75 -14.23
N PRO A 61 11.30 -5.66 -15.12
CA PRO A 61 12.23 -5.31 -16.19
C PRO A 61 11.71 -4.20 -17.12
N LEU A 62 10.40 -4.20 -17.42
CA LEU A 62 9.79 -3.18 -18.26
C LEU A 62 9.62 -1.85 -17.52
N HIS A 63 9.28 -1.90 -16.24
CA HIS A 63 9.20 -0.75 -15.35
C HIS A 63 10.54 0.01 -15.29
N ASP A 64 11.65 -0.71 -15.07
CA ASP A 64 12.98 -0.11 -15.01
C ASP A 64 13.36 0.49 -16.38
N ALA A 65 13.07 -0.23 -17.47
CA ALA A 65 13.29 0.26 -18.83
C ALA A 65 12.50 1.54 -19.14
N PHE A 66 11.26 1.64 -18.68
CA PHE A 66 10.42 2.81 -18.91
C PHE A 66 10.95 4.06 -18.20
N TYR A 67 11.45 3.96 -16.96
CA TYR A 67 12.10 5.10 -16.32
C TYR A 67 13.42 5.47 -16.97
N GLN A 68 14.23 4.49 -17.40
CA GLN A 68 15.44 4.76 -18.19
C GLN A 68 15.12 5.48 -19.51
N TRP A 69 14.04 5.07 -20.20
CA TRP A 69 13.60 5.73 -21.42
C TRP A 69 13.11 7.15 -21.17
N ARG A 70 12.41 7.39 -20.06
CA ARG A 70 12.01 8.73 -19.65
C ARG A 70 13.22 9.63 -19.49
N GLN A 71 14.28 9.14 -18.84
CA GLN A 71 15.54 9.88 -18.67
C GLN A 71 16.23 10.14 -20.02
N MET A 72 16.27 9.14 -20.90
CA MET A 72 16.99 9.22 -22.17
C MET A 72 16.28 10.07 -23.24
N TYR A 73 14.95 9.99 -23.31
CA TYR A 73 14.16 10.55 -24.39
C TYR A 73 13.22 11.68 -23.95
N GLY A 74 13.07 11.89 -22.64
CA GLY A 74 12.08 12.80 -22.08
C GLY A 74 10.66 12.23 -22.11
N GLU A 75 9.79 12.77 -21.27
CA GLU A 75 8.39 12.34 -21.06
C GLU A 75 7.54 12.27 -22.33
N VAL A 76 7.71 13.19 -23.29
CA VAL A 76 6.91 13.21 -24.52
C VAL A 76 7.31 12.09 -25.48
N GLN A 77 8.61 11.82 -25.63
CA GLN A 77 9.12 10.89 -26.63
C GLN A 77 9.39 9.49 -26.08
N ALA A 78 9.51 9.30 -24.76
CA ALA A 78 9.84 8.01 -24.15
C ALA A 78 8.79 6.92 -24.42
N PHE A 79 7.52 7.28 -24.59
CA PHE A 79 6.42 6.30 -24.61
C PHE A 79 5.66 6.22 -25.93
N THR A 80 6.28 6.62 -27.06
CA THR A 80 5.64 6.43 -28.36
C THR A 80 5.28 4.95 -28.58
N ASN A 81 4.17 4.68 -29.28
CA ASN A 81 3.69 3.32 -29.53
C ASN A 81 4.80 2.41 -30.10
N ASN A 82 5.59 2.93 -31.06
CA ASN A 82 6.69 2.18 -31.66
C ASN A 82 7.75 1.77 -30.64
N ARG A 83 8.07 2.64 -29.67
CA ARG A 83 9.08 2.34 -28.66
C ARG A 83 8.56 1.37 -27.62
N ILE A 84 7.33 1.55 -27.15
CA ILE A 84 6.67 0.56 -26.29
C ILE A 84 6.70 -0.82 -26.96
N VAL A 85 6.21 -0.93 -28.20
CA VAL A 85 6.22 -2.20 -28.96
C VAL A 85 7.64 -2.77 -29.09
N SER A 86 8.65 -1.92 -29.31
CA SER A 86 10.05 -2.35 -29.39
C SER A 86 10.57 -2.90 -28.07
N GLY A 87 10.24 -2.28 -26.92
CA GLY A 87 10.65 -2.81 -25.61
C GLY A 87 9.94 -4.12 -25.26
N ILE A 88 8.66 -4.22 -25.56
CA ILE A 88 7.89 -5.46 -25.40
C ILE A 88 8.51 -6.60 -26.20
N ALA A 89 9.02 -6.32 -27.42
CA ALA A 89 9.68 -7.33 -28.25
C ALA A 89 11.01 -7.84 -27.67
N GLN A 90 11.59 -7.15 -26.69
CA GLN A 90 12.81 -7.58 -25.99
C GLN A 90 12.51 -8.43 -24.73
N LEU A 91 11.25 -8.53 -24.33
CA LEU A 91 10.85 -9.33 -23.18
C LEU A 91 10.59 -10.78 -23.62
N ASP A 92 10.94 -11.73 -22.77
CA ASP A 92 10.61 -13.15 -22.96
C ASP A 92 9.15 -13.43 -22.56
N ILE A 93 8.21 -12.92 -23.36
CA ILE A 93 6.77 -13.05 -23.12
C ILE A 93 6.05 -13.60 -24.34
N ASN A 94 4.89 -14.25 -24.12
CA ASN A 94 4.04 -14.67 -25.22
C ASN A 94 3.33 -13.45 -25.84
N ARG A 95 3.70 -13.15 -27.09
CA ARG A 95 3.17 -11.99 -27.79
C ARG A 95 1.66 -12.03 -28.02
N ALA A 96 1.10 -13.19 -28.33
CA ALA A 96 -0.35 -13.33 -28.54
C ALA A 96 -1.14 -13.10 -27.25
N ARG A 97 -0.61 -13.56 -26.10
CA ARG A 97 -1.22 -13.26 -24.78
C ARG A 97 -1.15 -11.77 -24.46
N TYR A 98 0.00 -11.15 -24.70
CA TYR A 98 0.17 -9.71 -24.50
C TYR A 98 -0.80 -8.89 -25.36
N ASP A 99 -0.90 -9.20 -26.67
CA ASP A 99 -1.83 -8.52 -27.58
C ASP A 99 -3.30 -8.75 -27.17
N GLY A 100 -3.63 -9.94 -26.67
CA GLY A 100 -4.93 -10.25 -26.06
C GLY A 100 -5.23 -9.34 -24.86
N CYS A 101 -4.28 -9.20 -23.93
CA CYS A 101 -4.43 -8.30 -22.79
C CYS A 101 -4.64 -6.85 -23.24
N ILE A 102 -3.80 -6.34 -24.16
CA ILE A 102 -3.91 -4.96 -24.66
C ILE A 102 -5.27 -4.70 -25.32
N SER A 103 -5.77 -5.64 -26.12
CA SER A 103 -7.04 -5.50 -26.84
C SER A 103 -8.29 -5.74 -25.98
N SER A 104 -8.15 -6.37 -24.82
CA SER A 104 -9.27 -6.70 -23.93
C SER A 104 -9.93 -5.49 -23.25
N GLY A 105 -9.20 -4.37 -23.11
CA GLY A 105 -9.62 -3.24 -22.28
C GLY A 105 -9.50 -3.48 -20.77
N ALA A 106 -9.14 -4.68 -20.31
CA ALA A 106 -8.92 -4.98 -18.89
C ALA A 106 -7.87 -4.06 -18.22
N PRO A 107 -6.75 -3.71 -18.88
CA PRO A 107 -5.81 -2.74 -18.30
C PRO A 107 -6.43 -1.38 -18.01
N ASP A 108 -7.37 -0.91 -18.83
CA ASP A 108 -8.01 0.39 -18.63
C ASP A 108 -8.91 0.38 -17.37
N ALA A 109 -9.60 -0.73 -17.12
CA ALA A 109 -10.39 -0.90 -15.90
C ALA A 109 -9.52 -0.86 -14.64
N VAL A 110 -8.38 -1.57 -14.65
CA VAL A 110 -7.44 -1.57 -13.52
C VAL A 110 -6.84 -0.18 -13.30
N LEU A 111 -6.45 0.52 -14.36
CA LEU A 111 -5.91 1.88 -14.24
C LEU A 111 -6.96 2.88 -13.72
N GLN A 112 -8.24 2.71 -14.09
CA GLN A 112 -9.33 3.54 -13.58
C GLN A 112 -9.61 3.27 -12.10
N GLU A 113 -9.56 2.00 -11.67
CA GLU A 113 -9.66 1.61 -10.25
C GLU A 113 -8.49 2.18 -9.46
N ALA A 114 -7.26 1.98 -9.91
CA ALA A 114 -6.05 2.54 -9.29
C ALA A 114 -6.12 4.06 -9.11
N ALA A 115 -6.63 4.77 -10.12
CA ALA A 115 -6.84 6.22 -10.04
C ALA A 115 -8.00 6.62 -9.11
N THR A 116 -9.00 5.76 -8.93
CA THR A 116 -10.09 5.98 -7.97
C THR A 116 -9.59 5.78 -6.55
N ASP A 117 -8.87 4.69 -6.30
CA ASP A 117 -8.26 4.37 -5.01
C ASP A 117 -7.30 5.47 -4.57
N ALA A 118 -6.41 5.92 -5.47
CA ALA A 118 -5.48 7.00 -5.18
C ALA A 118 -6.18 8.29 -4.72
N ARG A 119 -7.31 8.66 -5.36
CA ARG A 119 -8.11 9.83 -4.97
C ARG A 119 -8.84 9.65 -3.65
N GLY A 120 -9.08 8.41 -3.23
CA GLY A 120 -9.70 8.07 -1.95
C GLY A 120 -8.74 8.12 -0.75
N LEU A 121 -7.42 8.14 -1.01
CA LEU A 121 -6.41 8.18 0.05
C LEU A 121 -6.36 9.55 0.73
N VAL A 122 -6.39 9.55 2.05
CA VAL A 122 -6.14 10.75 2.86
C VAL A 122 -4.69 11.21 2.63
N ASN A 123 -4.50 12.52 2.44
CA ASN A 123 -3.21 13.18 2.17
C ASN A 123 -2.53 12.82 0.83
N PHE A 124 -3.19 12.09 -0.08
CA PHE A 124 -2.66 11.93 -1.43
C PHE A 124 -2.79 13.24 -2.21
N THR A 125 -1.66 13.82 -2.64
CA THR A 125 -1.63 15.08 -3.39
C THR A 125 -0.93 14.96 -4.73
N THR A 126 0.16 14.20 -4.80
CA THR A 126 0.94 14.02 -6.02
C THR A 126 1.57 12.62 -6.06
N THR A 127 2.26 12.35 -7.17
CA THR A 127 3.15 11.19 -7.31
C THR A 127 4.61 11.63 -7.23
N PRO A 128 5.50 10.82 -6.63
CA PRO A 128 5.24 9.51 -6.03
C PRO A 128 4.39 9.62 -4.77
N ALA A 129 3.52 8.64 -4.54
CA ALA A 129 2.87 8.44 -3.25
C ALA A 129 3.14 7.02 -2.77
N VAL A 130 3.71 6.92 -1.57
CA VAL A 130 3.94 5.65 -0.89
C VAL A 130 2.97 5.54 0.29
N THR A 131 2.32 4.40 0.36
CA THR A 131 1.43 4.06 1.46
C THR A 131 1.98 2.87 2.22
N VAL A 132 1.94 2.92 3.54
CA VAL A 132 2.17 1.76 4.40
C VAL A 132 0.80 1.29 4.90
N ASN A 133 0.39 0.07 4.51
CA ASN A 133 -0.91 -0.51 4.85
C ASN A 133 -2.12 0.42 4.59
N GLY A 134 -2.08 1.15 3.47
CA GLY A 134 -3.16 2.06 3.05
C GLY A 134 -3.07 3.49 3.59
N VAL A 135 -2.07 3.81 4.41
CA VAL A 135 -1.85 5.18 4.93
C VAL A 135 -0.70 5.84 4.18
N VAL A 136 -0.94 7.01 3.59
CA VAL A 136 0.08 7.81 2.90
C VAL A 136 1.15 8.27 3.90
N LEU A 137 2.42 8.12 3.54
CA LEU A 137 3.52 8.63 4.34
C LEU A 137 3.54 10.17 4.31
N VAL A 138 3.56 10.78 5.48
CA VAL A 138 3.53 12.24 5.68
C VAL A 138 4.58 12.65 6.70
N ASN A 139 4.95 13.93 6.69
CA ASN A 139 5.74 14.55 7.77
C ASN A 139 4.85 14.99 8.96
N ASP A 140 5.47 15.55 10.00
CA ASP A 140 4.81 16.05 11.21
C ASP A 140 3.72 17.11 10.96
N SER A 141 3.74 17.77 9.80
CA SER A 141 2.73 18.75 9.38
C SER A 141 1.63 18.14 8.51
N ASN A 142 1.52 16.82 8.42
CA ASN A 142 0.60 16.07 7.55
C ASN A 142 0.77 16.36 6.05
N VAL A 143 1.98 16.73 5.62
CA VAL A 143 2.29 16.90 4.20
C VAL A 143 2.88 15.61 3.65
N GLN A 144 2.37 15.14 2.50
CA GLN A 144 2.87 13.96 1.80
C GLN A 144 4.38 14.03 1.56
N LEU A 145 5.09 12.94 1.89
CA LEU A 145 6.50 12.77 1.55
C LEU A 145 6.62 12.38 0.07
N THR A 146 7.51 13.06 -0.65
CA THR A 146 7.69 12.84 -2.11
C THR A 146 9.13 12.53 -2.51
N THR A 147 10.11 12.77 -1.63
CA THR A 147 11.52 12.47 -1.92
C THR A 147 11.88 11.05 -1.47
N ALA A 148 12.82 10.41 -2.16
CA ALA A 148 13.26 9.05 -1.82
C ALA A 148 13.81 8.96 -0.40
N SER A 149 14.65 9.92 0.01
CA SER A 149 15.26 9.93 1.33
C SER A 149 14.23 10.04 2.46
N GLU A 150 13.25 10.94 2.35
CA GLU A 150 12.19 11.09 3.34
C GLU A 150 11.29 9.84 3.39
N ILE A 151 10.92 9.30 2.22
CA ILE A 151 10.09 8.10 2.12
C ILE A 151 10.79 6.89 2.74
N LEU A 152 12.07 6.68 2.43
CA LEU A 152 12.85 5.55 2.97
C LEU A 152 13.02 5.68 4.49
N ALA A 153 13.29 6.88 5.01
CA ALA A 153 13.37 7.12 6.45
C ALA A 153 12.04 6.80 7.16
N ALA A 154 10.92 7.30 6.65
CA ALA A 154 9.60 7.03 7.23
C ALA A 154 9.20 5.55 7.10
N LEU A 155 9.62 4.88 6.03
CA LEU A 155 9.43 3.43 5.88
C LEU A 155 10.21 2.65 6.94
N ASP A 156 11.47 3.03 7.21
CA ASP A 156 12.29 2.38 8.24
C ASP A 156 11.69 2.54 9.64
N GLU A 157 11.15 3.72 9.97
CA GLU A 157 10.38 3.94 11.20
C GLU A 157 9.12 3.07 11.26
N ALA A 158 8.39 2.94 10.15
CA ALA A 158 7.21 2.09 10.07
C ALA A 158 7.57 0.59 10.24
N ILE A 159 8.69 0.13 9.69
CA ILE A 159 9.19 -1.23 9.88
C ILE A 159 9.60 -1.44 11.34
N ALA A 160 10.36 -0.51 11.93
CA ALA A 160 10.84 -0.59 13.29
C ALA A 160 9.69 -0.61 14.32
N SER A 161 8.69 0.25 14.14
CA SER A 161 7.51 0.31 15.02
C SER A 161 6.69 -0.99 15.00
N ARG A 162 6.69 -1.71 13.87
CA ARG A 162 6.02 -3.02 13.75
C ARG A 162 6.87 -4.16 14.32
N ALA A 163 8.19 -4.03 14.27
CA ALA A 163 9.13 -5.01 14.83
C ALA A 163 9.27 -4.90 16.36
N ALA A 164 8.90 -3.77 16.95
CA ALA A 164 8.89 -3.59 18.39
C ALA A 164 7.93 -4.61 19.04
N PRO A 165 8.38 -5.45 20.00
CA PRO A 165 7.47 -6.29 20.75
C PRO A 165 6.46 -5.40 21.47
N ALA A 166 5.19 -5.83 21.51
CA ALA A 166 4.18 -5.16 22.33
C ALA A 166 4.75 -5.03 23.74
N ALA A 167 5.08 -3.79 24.14
CA ALA A 167 5.53 -3.53 25.49
C ALA A 167 4.45 -4.08 26.44
N PRO A 168 4.82 -4.81 27.51
CA PRO A 168 3.83 -5.22 28.49
C PRO A 168 3.14 -3.95 28.96
N THR A 169 1.82 -3.90 28.80
CA THR A 169 1.00 -2.84 29.37
C THR A 169 1.26 -2.85 30.85
N GLU A 170 2.00 -1.86 31.34
CA GLU A 170 2.18 -1.63 32.76
C GLU A 170 0.80 -1.18 33.27
N GLU A 171 0.00 -2.15 33.72
CA GLU A 171 -1.18 -1.84 34.51
C GLU A 171 -0.71 -1.09 35.75
N ALA A 172 -0.87 0.24 35.71
CA ALA A 172 -0.80 1.08 36.88
C ALA A 172 -1.78 0.53 37.92
N GLY A 173 -1.22 0.06 39.03
CA GLY A 173 -1.94 -0.72 40.03
C GLY A 173 -3.13 -0.02 40.66
N MET A 174 -4.09 -0.84 41.09
CA MET A 174 -4.92 -0.51 42.24
C MET A 174 -4.43 -1.34 43.42
N GLU A 175 -3.65 -0.68 44.27
CA GLU A 175 -3.38 -1.10 45.64
C GLU A 175 -4.73 -1.33 46.34
N GLN A 176 -4.98 -2.59 46.71
CA GLN A 176 -6.17 -2.99 47.45
C GLN A 176 -5.97 -2.60 48.92
N PRO A 177 -6.85 -1.81 49.55
CA PRO A 177 -6.75 -1.58 50.98
C PRO A 177 -7.14 -2.86 51.72
N GLU A 178 -6.30 -3.22 52.69
CA GLU A 178 -6.47 -4.34 53.62
C GLU A 178 -7.81 -4.20 54.37
N ALA A 179 -8.75 -5.10 54.08
CA ALA A 179 -10.05 -5.16 54.73
C ALA A 179 -9.94 -5.92 56.06
N ALA A 180 -10.22 -5.20 57.15
CA ALA A 180 -10.30 -5.72 58.51
C ALA A 180 -11.39 -6.81 58.67
N GLU A 181 -11.10 -7.79 59.52
CA GLU A 181 -11.96 -8.92 59.90
C GLU A 181 -13.29 -8.53 60.59
N ALA A 182 -14.36 -9.23 60.15
CA ALA A 182 -15.49 -9.81 60.92
C ALA A 182 -16.51 -8.88 61.65
N PRO A 183 -17.80 -9.29 61.88
CA PRO A 183 -18.24 -10.69 62.00
C PRO A 183 -19.57 -11.10 61.31
N GLU A 184 -19.67 -12.43 61.31
CA GLU A 184 -20.73 -13.37 60.94
C GLU A 184 -22.11 -13.06 61.56
N VAL A 185 -23.16 -13.05 60.73
CA VAL A 185 -24.56 -13.03 61.18
C VAL A 185 -25.24 -14.30 60.67
N THR A 186 -25.60 -15.15 61.62
CA THR A 186 -26.36 -16.39 61.46
C THR A 186 -27.82 -16.08 61.14
N GLU A 187 -28.30 -16.43 59.95
CA GLU A 187 -29.74 -16.43 59.65
C GLU A 187 -30.42 -17.68 60.23
N THR A 188 -31.50 -17.47 60.97
CA THR A 188 -32.39 -18.51 61.49
C THR A 188 -33.60 -18.65 60.55
N PRO A 189 -34.08 -19.86 60.25
CA PRO A 189 -35.18 -20.06 59.31
C PRO A 189 -36.54 -19.96 60.00
N VAL A 190 -37.53 -19.37 59.33
CA VAL A 190 -38.95 -19.49 59.70
C VAL A 190 -39.74 -19.94 58.47
N GLU A 191 -40.44 -21.06 58.68
CA GLU A 191 -41.28 -21.81 57.75
C GLU A 191 -42.75 -21.32 57.80
N PRO A 192 -43.73 -21.91 57.07
CA PRO A 192 -44.51 -21.21 56.05
C PRO A 192 -46.00 -21.05 56.43
N THR A 193 -46.78 -20.30 55.64
CA THR A 193 -48.25 -20.49 55.57
C THR A 193 -48.78 -20.11 54.19
N ALA A 194 -49.65 -20.97 53.67
CA ALA A 194 -50.32 -20.94 52.38
C ALA A 194 -51.56 -20.02 52.37
N GLU A 195 -52.00 -19.55 51.19
CA GLU A 195 -53.34 -19.86 50.65
C GLU A 195 -53.52 -19.40 49.19
N ALA A 196 -54.49 -20.03 48.54
CA ALA A 196 -54.86 -20.06 47.13
C ALA A 196 -55.33 -18.70 46.55
N THR A 197 -55.47 -18.51 45.24
CA THR A 197 -56.68 -18.87 44.46
C THR A 197 -56.41 -18.74 42.95
N ALA A 198 -56.98 -19.67 42.17
CA ALA A 198 -57.00 -19.71 40.71
C ALA A 198 -58.32 -19.14 40.15
N GLU A 199 -58.30 -18.65 38.91
CA GLU A 199 -59.38 -18.54 37.90
C GLU A 199 -58.92 -17.51 36.85
N ALA A 200 -59.21 -17.53 35.55
CA ALA A 200 -59.72 -18.51 34.59
C ALA A 200 -59.34 -17.94 33.20
#